data_AF-A0A1S6EUU7-F1
#
_entry.id   AF-A0A1S6EUU7-F1
#
_cell.length_a   1.000
_cell.length_b   1.000
_cell.length_c   1.000
_cell.angle_alpha   90.00
_cell.angle_beta   90.00
_cell.angle_gamma   90.00
#
_symmetry.space_group_name_H-M   'P 1'
#
loop_
_entity.id
_entity.type
_entity.pdbx_description
1 polymer ?
#
loop_
_entity_poly.entity_id
_entity_poly.type
_entity_poly.pdbx_seq_one_letter_code
_entity_poly.pdbx_strand_id
1 'polypeptide(L)'
;MSRPSKGNFSAWLRGGQNIGHTFDMIREVLARIVIVLILWRVVSVVCVLLRVSEEEQTHGTQCFMAGLFEWVGPPSPPTISLPTPGYGPRPYPVSKVSTCPSVFLYAAAYRTHAMLGPGLWLRAGFLLVGLISTRGFPTPNHPDNPAGQLASQDDKPGIEISDDMEIQ
;
A
#
# COMPACT_ATOMS: atom_id res chain seq x y z
N MET A 1 6.68 -7.18 62.13
CA MET A 1 7.45 -6.93 60.89
C MET A 1 6.59 -7.28 59.69
N SER A 2 6.09 -6.28 58.97
CA SER A 2 5.24 -6.42 57.79
C SER A 2 6.06 -6.87 56.56
N ARG A 3 5.68 -8.00 55.93
CA ARG A 3 6.25 -8.44 54.65
C ARG A 3 5.95 -7.39 53.56
N PRO A 4 6.95 -6.91 52.80
CA PRO A 4 6.70 -5.96 51.71
C PRO A 4 5.91 -6.66 50.60
N SER A 5 4.80 -6.05 50.19
CA SER A 5 3.90 -6.55 49.15
C SER A 5 4.60 -6.54 47.77
N LYS A 6 5.20 -7.67 47.38
CA LYS A 6 5.82 -7.93 46.07
C LYS A 6 4.79 -8.18 44.94
N GLY A 7 3.69 -7.43 44.89
CA GLY A 7 2.55 -7.72 44.00
C GLY A 7 2.46 -6.87 42.73
N ASN A 8 2.59 -5.54 42.87
CA ASN A 8 2.04 -4.63 41.85
C ASN A 8 3.10 -4.05 40.90
N PHE A 9 4.34 -3.83 41.38
CA PHE A 9 5.40 -3.22 40.57
C PHE A 9 6.02 -4.20 39.57
N SER A 10 6.10 -5.50 39.91
CA SER A 10 6.57 -6.53 38.98
C SER A 10 5.55 -6.85 37.88
N ALA A 11 4.25 -6.81 38.20
CA ALA A 11 3.17 -6.91 37.23
C ALA A 11 3.14 -5.68 36.29
N TRP A 12 3.41 -4.48 36.81
CA TRP A 12 3.55 -3.27 36.01
C TRP A 12 4.79 -3.27 35.11
N LEU A 13 5.95 -3.71 35.61
CA LEU A 13 7.16 -3.87 34.80
C LEU A 13 7.01 -4.92 33.71
N ARG A 14 6.36 -6.06 34.01
CA ARG A 14 6.00 -7.08 33.01
C ARG A 14 4.99 -6.53 31.99
N GLY A 15 4.00 -5.76 32.43
CA GLY A 15 3.04 -5.07 31.57
C GLY A 15 3.69 -4.03 30.65
N GLY A 16 4.62 -3.23 31.18
CA GLY A 16 5.39 -2.24 30.42
C GLY A 16 6.32 -2.87 29.37
N GLN A 17 6.93 -4.02 29.69
CA GLN A 17 7.74 -4.79 28.75
C GLN A 17 6.89 -5.41 27.63
N ASN A 18 5.67 -5.86 27.96
CA ASN A 18 4.69 -6.33 26.97
C ASN A 18 4.19 -5.19 26.07
N ILE A 19 3.95 -4.02 26.63
CA ILE A 19 3.54 -2.82 25.88
C ILE A 19 4.66 -2.38 24.92
N GLY A 20 5.91 -2.32 25.38
CA GLY A 20 7.06 -1.98 24.53
C GLY A 20 7.23 -2.95 23.37
N HIS A 21 7.16 -4.26 23.62
CA HIS A 21 7.22 -5.29 22.57
C HIS A 21 6.04 -5.19 21.59
N THR A 22 4.84 -4.91 22.10
CA THR A 22 3.65 -4.71 21.26
C THR A 22 3.78 -3.48 20.37
N PHE A 23 4.32 -2.37 20.89
CA PHE A 23 4.57 -1.17 20.08
C PHE A 23 5.61 -1.39 18.98
N ASP A 24 6.68 -2.15 19.25
CA ASP A 24 7.70 -2.42 18.24
C ASP A 24 7.15 -3.35 17.13
N MET A 25 6.37 -4.38 17.51
CA MET A 25 5.61 -5.20 16.55
C MET A 25 4.62 -4.36 15.73
N ILE A 26 3.85 -3.47 16.37
CA ILE A 26 2.91 -2.58 15.67
C ILE A 26 3.65 -1.66 14.71
N ARG A 27 4.79 -1.09 15.11
CA ARG A 27 5.59 -0.20 14.27
C ARG A 27 6.13 -0.93 13.05
N GLU A 28 6.62 -2.15 13.22
CA GLU A 28 7.10 -2.99 12.13
C GLU A 28 5.96 -3.33 11.15
N VAL A 29 4.81 -3.76 11.67
CA VAL A 29 3.62 -4.06 10.85
C VAL A 29 3.14 -2.82 10.11
N LEU A 30 3.09 -1.67 10.79
CA LEU A 30 2.71 -0.40 10.19
C LEU A 30 3.69 0.02 9.08
N ALA A 31 4.99 -0.11 9.30
CA ALA A 31 5.99 0.19 8.28
C ALA A 31 5.83 -0.68 7.03
N ARG A 32 5.60 -2.00 7.21
CA ARG A 32 5.32 -2.93 6.10
C ARG A 32 4.05 -2.54 5.34
N ILE A 33 2.97 -2.17 6.05
CA ILE A 33 1.72 -1.71 5.44
C ILE A 33 1.95 -0.42 4.65
N VAL A 34 2.68 0.55 5.21
CA VAL A 34 3.00 1.82 4.53
C VAL A 34 3.79 1.56 3.25
N ILE A 35 4.78 0.67 3.26
CA ILE A 35 5.56 0.31 2.07
C ILE A 35 4.64 -0.30 1.00
N VAL A 36 3.79 -1.25 1.38
CA VAL A 36 2.83 -1.87 0.44
C VAL A 36 1.87 -0.84 -0.14
N LEU A 37 1.38 0.10 0.67
CA LEU A 37 0.50 1.18 0.22
C LEU A 37 1.20 2.12 -0.76
N ILE A 38 2.48 2.45 -0.53
CA ILE A 38 3.29 3.25 -1.45
C ILE A 38 3.50 2.50 -2.77
N LEU A 39 3.87 1.22 -2.73
CA LEU A 39 4.03 0.40 -3.93
C LEU A 39 2.72 0.29 -4.71
N TRP A 40 1.60 0.07 -4.03
CA TRP A 40 0.26 0.03 -4.64
C TRP A 40 -0.11 1.36 -5.29
N ARG A 41 0.27 2.49 -4.68
CA ARG A 41 0.11 3.83 -5.26
C ARG A 41 0.91 3.95 -6.56
N VAL A 42 2.17 3.50 -6.56
CA VAL A 42 3.02 3.52 -7.77
C VAL A 42 2.39 2.70 -8.88
N VAL A 43 1.96 1.47 -8.61
CA VAL A 43 1.27 0.61 -9.59
C VAL A 43 0.02 1.29 -10.13
N SER A 44 -0.80 1.89 -9.27
CA SER A 44 -2.03 2.59 -9.67
C SER A 44 -1.74 3.77 -10.60
N VAL A 45 -0.71 4.56 -10.29
CA VAL A 45 -0.29 5.69 -11.13
C VAL A 45 0.24 5.18 -12.48
N VAL A 46 1.09 4.16 -12.48
CA VAL A 46 1.63 3.56 -13.72
C VAL A 46 0.51 3.01 -14.60
N CYS A 47 -0.45 2.27 -14.05
CA CYS A 47 -1.57 1.73 -14.82
C CYS A 47 -2.42 2.82 -15.48
N VAL A 48 -2.60 3.98 -14.82
CA VAL A 48 -3.32 5.11 -15.41
C VAL A 48 -2.46 5.81 -16.46
N LEU A 49 -1.16 5.99 -16.21
CA LEU A 49 -0.23 6.61 -17.16
C LEU A 49 -0.04 5.78 -18.44
N LEU A 50 -0.10 4.45 -18.36
CA LEU A 50 -0.05 3.58 -19.55
C LEU A 50 -1.21 3.81 -20.53
N ARG A 51 -2.29 4.49 -20.11
CA ARG A 51 -3.43 4.84 -20.97
C ARG A 51 -3.32 6.23 -21.59
N VAL A 52 -2.33 7.02 -21.18
CA VAL A 52 -2.09 8.38 -21.65
C VAL A 52 -1.32 8.33 -22.97
N SER A 53 -1.68 9.19 -23.93
CA SER A 53 -1.00 9.24 -25.23
C SER A 53 0.48 9.67 -25.10
N GLU A 54 1.32 9.30 -26.07
CA GLU A 54 2.75 9.65 -26.04
C GLU A 54 2.98 11.17 -26.04
N GLU A 55 2.14 11.93 -26.73
CA GLU A 55 2.17 13.40 -26.75
C GLU A 55 1.89 13.98 -25.37
N GLU A 56 0.82 13.50 -24.71
CA GLU A 56 0.46 13.92 -23.35
C GLU A 56 1.54 13.54 -22.32
N GLN A 57 2.13 12.35 -22.43
CA GLN A 57 3.23 11.94 -21.56
C GLN A 57 4.46 12.84 -21.75
N THR A 58 4.83 13.13 -22.99
CA THR A 58 6.01 13.93 -23.32
C THR A 58 5.84 15.37 -22.85
N HIS A 59 4.75 16.03 -23.24
CA HIS A 59 4.47 17.42 -22.88
C HIS A 59 4.12 17.58 -21.39
N GLY A 60 3.40 16.61 -20.82
CA GLY A 60 3.08 16.57 -19.40
C GLY A 60 4.32 16.43 -18.51
N THR A 61 5.24 15.54 -18.87
CA THR A 61 6.51 15.36 -18.15
C THR A 61 7.41 16.60 -18.26
N GLN A 62 7.47 17.24 -19.42
CA GLN A 62 8.21 18.49 -19.60
C GLN A 62 7.65 19.62 -18.73
N CYS A 63 6.32 19.74 -18.66
CA CYS A 63 5.68 20.73 -17.79
C CYS A 63 5.91 20.42 -16.30
N PHE A 64 5.92 19.14 -15.92
CA PHE A 64 6.25 18.72 -14.56
C PHE A 64 7.71 19.04 -14.19
N MET A 65 8.65 18.72 -15.08
CA MET A 65 10.07 19.04 -14.90
C MET A 65 10.32 20.54 -14.81
N ALA A 66 9.61 21.34 -15.63
CA ALA A 66 9.66 22.79 -15.53
C ALA A 66 9.20 23.27 -14.14
N GLY A 67 8.04 22.80 -13.66
CA GLY A 67 7.59 23.14 -12.30
C GLY A 67 8.57 22.68 -11.21
N LEU A 68 9.23 21.54 -11.38
CA LEU A 68 10.26 21.06 -10.46
C LEU A 68 11.50 21.98 -10.46
N PHE A 69 12.00 22.39 -11.63
CA PHE A 69 13.13 23.31 -11.71
C PHE A 69 12.80 24.69 -11.15
N GLU A 70 11.59 25.19 -11.38
CA GLU A 70 11.11 26.41 -10.76
C GLU A 70 11.06 26.30 -9.23
N TRP A 71 10.61 25.16 -8.71
CA TRP A 71 10.53 24.92 -7.27
C TRP A 71 11.90 24.74 -6.60
N VAL A 72 12.81 23.99 -7.22
CA VAL A 72 14.17 23.77 -6.70
C VAL A 72 14.98 25.07 -6.70
N GLY A 73 14.77 25.94 -7.69
CA GLY A 73 15.53 27.16 -7.86
C GLY A 73 16.99 26.90 -8.28
N PRO A 74 17.87 27.91 -8.25
CA PRO A 74 19.26 27.78 -8.67
C PRO A 74 20.01 26.72 -7.82
N PRO A 75 20.92 25.90 -8.41
CA PRO A 75 21.56 26.00 -9.73
C PRO A 75 20.84 25.27 -10.87
N SER A 76 19.52 25.05 -10.78
CA SER A 76 18.77 24.35 -11.82
C SER A 76 18.76 25.10 -13.18
N PRO A 77 18.57 24.39 -14.31
CA PRO A 77 18.54 25.00 -15.63
C PRO A 77 17.40 26.05 -15.74
N PRO A 78 17.67 27.28 -16.20
CA PRO A 78 16.65 28.31 -16.34
C PRO A 78 15.74 28.11 -17.55
N THR A 79 16.12 27.20 -18.46
CA THR A 79 15.41 26.93 -19.71
C THR A 79 15.26 25.43 -19.96
N ILE A 80 14.17 25.05 -20.62
CA ILE A 80 13.91 23.69 -21.08
C ILE A 80 13.57 23.71 -22.58
N SER A 81 14.04 22.72 -23.32
CA SER A 81 13.74 22.59 -24.74
C SER A 81 12.36 21.97 -24.94
N LEU A 82 11.45 22.69 -25.61
CA LEU A 82 10.11 22.20 -25.93
C LEU A 82 10.00 21.88 -27.43
N PRO A 83 9.34 20.78 -27.80
CA PRO A 83 8.94 20.55 -29.18
C PRO A 83 7.87 21.58 -29.57
N THR A 84 8.16 22.38 -30.59
CA THR A 84 7.24 23.40 -31.09
C THR A 84 6.63 22.90 -32.40
N PRO A 85 5.30 22.85 -32.58
CA PRO A 85 4.71 22.38 -33.82
C PRO A 85 5.26 23.11 -35.05
N GLY A 86 5.76 22.37 -36.04
CA GLY A 86 6.33 22.92 -37.26
C GLY A 86 7.73 23.54 -37.14
N TYR A 87 8.34 23.52 -35.95
CA TYR A 87 9.71 23.98 -35.73
C TYR A 87 10.50 22.93 -34.92
N GLY A 88 11.83 22.93 -35.04
CA GLY A 88 12.67 22.10 -34.18
C GLY A 88 12.53 22.47 -32.69
N PRO A 89 13.16 21.69 -31.78
CA PRO A 89 13.13 21.98 -30.35
C PRO A 89 13.66 23.40 -30.07
N ARG A 90 12.90 24.20 -29.32
CA ARG A 90 13.31 25.56 -28.93
C ARG A 90 13.46 25.68 -27.42
N PRO A 91 14.45 26.42 -26.92
CA PRO A 91 14.58 26.69 -25.50
C PRO A 91 13.50 27.67 -25.05
N TYR A 92 12.76 27.29 -23.99
CA TYR A 92 11.78 28.14 -23.33
C TYR A 92 12.18 28.37 -21.87
N PRO A 93 11.97 29.57 -21.31
CA PRO A 93 12.17 29.80 -19.90
C PRO A 93 11.20 28.96 -19.08
N VAL A 94 11.72 28.33 -18.03
CA VAL A 94 10.98 27.37 -17.19
C VAL A 94 9.65 27.96 -16.68
N SER A 95 9.66 29.23 -16.26
CA SER A 95 8.48 29.95 -15.76
C SER A 95 7.36 30.18 -16.78
N LYS A 96 7.63 29.99 -18.09
CA LYS A 96 6.63 30.18 -19.16
C LYS A 96 6.17 28.88 -19.79
N VAL A 97 6.76 27.75 -19.43
CA VAL A 97 6.44 26.44 -20.03
C VAL A 97 4.98 26.08 -19.81
N SER A 98 4.46 26.31 -18.61
CA SER A 98 3.06 26.03 -18.24
C SER A 98 2.04 26.88 -19.00
N THR A 99 2.45 28.03 -19.53
CA THR A 99 1.59 28.96 -20.28
C THR A 99 1.70 28.80 -21.80
N CYS A 100 2.58 27.93 -22.28
CA CYS A 100 2.79 27.73 -23.71
C CYS A 100 1.57 27.01 -24.32
N PRO A 101 0.88 27.58 -25.33
CA PRO A 101 -0.36 27.01 -25.87
C PRO A 101 -0.22 25.57 -26.39
N SER A 102 0.95 25.25 -26.97
CA SER A 102 1.25 23.91 -27.50
C SER A 102 1.47 22.86 -26.42
N VAL A 103 1.75 23.26 -25.18
CA VAL A 103 2.04 22.35 -24.06
C VAL A 103 0.91 22.35 -23.04
N PHE A 104 0.25 23.50 -22.84
CA PHE A 104 -0.77 23.70 -21.81
C PHE A 104 -1.92 22.69 -21.91
N LEU A 105 -2.47 22.46 -23.11
CA LEU A 105 -3.60 21.56 -23.29
C LEU A 105 -3.25 20.11 -22.91
N TYR A 106 -2.10 19.64 -23.41
CA TYR A 106 -1.58 18.30 -23.14
C TYR A 106 -1.14 18.12 -21.68
N ALA A 107 -0.53 19.14 -21.08
CA ALA A 107 -0.14 19.13 -19.68
C ALA A 107 -1.35 19.13 -18.73
N ALA A 108 -2.44 19.84 -19.08
CA ALA A 108 -3.68 19.82 -18.32
C ALA A 108 -4.37 18.44 -18.38
N ALA A 109 -4.40 17.82 -19.57
CA ALA A 109 -4.92 16.47 -19.74
C ALA A 109 -4.05 15.46 -18.96
N TYR A 110 -2.73 15.54 -19.07
CA TYR A 110 -1.79 14.71 -18.30
C TYR A 110 -2.00 14.86 -16.79
N ARG A 111 -2.14 16.10 -16.29
CA ARG A 111 -2.40 16.36 -14.86
C ARG A 111 -3.70 15.72 -14.39
N THR A 112 -4.74 15.75 -15.21
CA THR A 112 -6.03 15.13 -14.88
C THR A 112 -5.87 13.61 -14.75
N HIS A 113 -5.18 12.97 -15.70
CA HIS A 113 -4.86 11.54 -15.62
C HIS A 113 -3.95 11.20 -14.43
N ALA A 114 -2.93 12.02 -14.16
CA ALA A 114 -2.04 11.85 -13.01
C ALA A 114 -2.79 11.95 -11.67
N MET A 115 -3.89 12.71 -11.59
CA MET A 115 -4.75 12.82 -10.41
C MET A 115 -5.75 11.66 -10.27
N LEU A 116 -6.12 11.00 -11.37
CA LEU A 116 -6.99 9.82 -11.33
C LEU A 116 -6.31 8.60 -10.67
N GLY A 117 -4.99 8.44 -10.83
CA GLY A 117 -4.23 7.35 -10.19
C GLY A 117 -4.35 7.35 -8.65
N PRO A 118 -4.01 8.46 -7.96
CA PRO A 118 -4.23 8.60 -6.51
C PRO A 118 -5.71 8.47 -6.11
N GLY A 119 -6.64 8.96 -6.94
CA GLY A 119 -8.07 8.81 -6.68
C GLY A 119 -8.53 7.34 -6.70
N LEU A 120 -8.05 6.56 -7.67
CA LEU A 120 -8.30 5.12 -7.74
C LEU A 120 -7.67 4.39 -6.56
N TRP A 121 -6.44 4.77 -6.18
CA TRP A 121 -5.75 4.23 -5.01
C TRP A 121 -6.55 4.45 -3.72
N LEU A 122 -7.04 5.66 -3.47
CA LEU A 122 -7.88 5.96 -2.30
C LEU A 122 -9.17 5.14 -2.30
N ARG A 123 -9.89 5.12 -3.43
CA ARG A 123 -11.16 4.37 -3.54
C ARG A 123 -10.97 2.88 -3.32
N ALA A 124 -9.96 2.27 -3.95
CA ALA A 124 -9.65 0.85 -3.76
C ALA A 124 -9.19 0.55 -2.33
N GLY A 125 -8.38 1.42 -1.74
CA GLY A 125 -7.95 1.32 -0.34
C GLY A 125 -9.12 1.34 0.63
N PHE A 126 -10.04 2.30 0.48
CA PHE A 126 -11.26 2.38 1.30
C PHE A 126 -12.16 1.14 1.14
N LEU A 127 -12.32 0.64 -0.09
CA LEU A 127 -13.10 -0.57 -0.36
C LEU A 127 -12.50 -1.80 0.30
N LEU A 128 -11.18 -1.96 0.25
CA LEU A 128 -10.46 -3.07 0.87
C LEU A 128 -10.59 -3.03 2.41
N VAL A 129 -10.41 -1.85 3.02
CA VAL A 129 -10.58 -1.66 4.47
C VAL A 129 -12.03 -1.93 4.89
N GLY A 130 -13.01 -1.49 4.09
CA GLY A 130 -14.43 -1.78 4.32
C GLY A 130 -14.75 -3.27 4.24
N LEU A 131 -14.18 -3.99 3.27
CA LEU A 131 -14.32 -5.44 3.13
C LEU A 131 -13.69 -6.22 4.29
N ILE A 132 -12.53 -5.78 4.78
CA ILE A 132 -11.88 -6.41 5.95
C ILE A 132 -12.68 -6.14 7.22
N SER A 133 -13.25 -4.94 7.36
CA SER A 133 -14.06 -4.56 8.52
C SER A 133 -15.40 -5.29 8.58
N THR A 134 -15.97 -5.64 7.43
CA THR A 134 -17.25 -6.38 7.33
C THR A 134 -17.07 -7.89 7.49
N ARG A 135 -15.92 -8.44 7.10
CA ARG A 135 -15.58 -9.85 7.32
C ARG A 135 -14.82 -10.05 8.63
N GLY A 136 -15.41 -9.59 9.74
CA GLY A 136 -14.83 -9.65 11.08
C GLY A 136 -13.91 -10.86 11.27
N PHE A 137 -12.68 -10.60 11.74
CA PHE A 137 -11.65 -11.62 11.97
C PHE A 137 -12.31 -12.88 12.54
N PRO A 138 -12.21 -14.04 11.86
CA PRO A 138 -12.71 -15.27 12.44
C PRO A 138 -11.89 -15.53 13.70
N THR A 139 -12.51 -15.28 14.85
CA THR A 139 -11.95 -15.67 16.14
C THR A 139 -11.79 -17.19 16.10
N PRO A 140 -10.61 -17.74 16.45
CA PRO A 140 -10.32 -19.16 16.31
C PRO A 140 -11.26 -20.09 17.10
N ASN A 141 -12.14 -19.54 17.96
CA ASN A 141 -13.01 -20.28 18.85
C ASN A 141 -14.51 -20.09 18.54
N HIS A 142 -14.90 -19.70 17.32
CA HIS A 142 -16.32 -19.76 16.95
C HIS A 142 -16.71 -21.22 16.66
N PRO A 143 -17.75 -21.78 17.30
CA PRO A 143 -18.14 -23.19 17.18
C PRO A 143 -18.57 -23.65 15.77
N ASP A 144 -18.58 -22.75 14.79
CA ASP A 144 -19.02 -23.01 13.41
C ASP A 144 -17.87 -23.01 12.40
N ASN A 145 -16.61 -23.10 12.85
CA ASN A 145 -15.47 -23.20 11.94
C ASN A 145 -15.23 -24.66 11.49
N PRO A 146 -15.55 -25.03 10.23
CA PRO A 146 -15.40 -26.40 9.75
C PRO A 146 -13.93 -26.86 9.69
N ALA A 147 -12.97 -25.93 9.75
CA ALA A 147 -11.55 -26.27 9.79
C ALA A 147 -11.10 -26.85 11.14
N GLY A 148 -11.83 -26.60 12.23
CA GLY A 148 -11.52 -27.14 13.57
C GLY A 148 -12.01 -28.58 13.78
N GLN A 149 -13.03 -29.02 13.02
CA GLN A 149 -13.56 -30.39 13.14
C GLN A 149 -12.66 -31.43 12.48
N LEU A 150 -11.92 -31.07 11.42
CA LEU A 150 -10.99 -31.97 10.75
C LEU A 150 -9.76 -32.33 11.58
N ALA A 151 -9.36 -31.47 12.53
CA ALA A 151 -8.18 -31.72 13.37
C ALA A 151 -8.48 -32.51 14.67
N SER A 152 -9.75 -32.75 14.99
CA SER A 152 -10.17 -33.42 16.23
C SER A 152 -10.68 -34.86 16.03
N GLN A 153 -10.58 -35.40 14.81
CA GLN A 153 -11.10 -36.73 14.47
C GLN A 153 -10.00 -37.79 14.26
N ASP A 154 -8.73 -37.45 14.51
CA ASP A 154 -7.59 -38.37 14.38
C ASP A 154 -7.10 -38.96 15.71
N ASP A 155 -7.90 -38.86 16.78
CA ASP A 155 -7.50 -39.38 18.10
C ASP A 155 -8.63 -40.19 18.75
N LYS A 156 -8.78 -41.44 18.30
CA LYS A 156 -9.05 -42.58 19.22
C LYS A 156 -8.78 -43.96 18.59
N PRO A 157 -8.12 -44.87 19.34
CA PRO A 157 -7.66 -46.18 18.86
C PRO A 157 -8.70 -47.28 19.11
N GLY A 158 -8.64 -48.36 18.35
CA GLY A 158 -9.44 -49.56 18.60
C GLY A 158 -9.40 -50.58 17.47
N ILE A 159 -8.26 -51.22 17.27
CA ILE A 159 -8.19 -52.48 16.50
C ILE A 159 -8.68 -53.58 17.47
N GLU A 160 -9.97 -53.91 17.43
CA GLU A 160 -10.45 -55.20 17.93
C GLU A 160 -10.05 -56.27 16.91
N ILE A 161 -9.05 -57.09 17.28
CA ILE A 161 -8.81 -58.37 16.60
C ILE A 161 -9.80 -59.36 17.21
N SER A 162 -10.83 -59.72 16.45
CA SER A 162 -11.64 -60.91 16.68
C SER A 162 -11.95 -61.52 15.32
N ASP A 163 -11.15 -62.52 14.95
CA ASP A 163 -11.46 -63.45 13.86
C ASP A 163 -11.33 -64.85 14.43
N ASP A 164 -12.38 -65.28 15.15
CA ASP A 164 -12.78 -66.68 15.16
C ASP A 164 -13.49 -66.94 13.83
N MET A 165 -12.82 -67.60 12.89
CA MET A 165 -13.49 -68.26 11.78
C MET A 165 -12.74 -69.53 11.39
N GLU A 166 -13.29 -70.66 11.86
CA GLU A 166 -13.12 -72.00 11.30
C GLU A 166 -13.24 -71.95 9.76
N ILE A 167 -12.33 -72.60 9.02
CA ILE A 167 -12.66 -73.47 7.86
C ILE A 167 -11.52 -74.50 7.66
N GLN A 168 -11.90 -75.78 7.83
CA GLN A 168 -11.32 -77.06 7.33
C GLN A 168 -9.97 -77.58 7.85
#